data_AF-A0A822GVP7-F1
#
_entry.id   AF-A0A822GVP7-F1
#
_cell.length_a   1.000
_cell.length_b   1.000
_cell.length_c   1.000
_cell.angle_alpha   90.00
_cell.angle_beta   90.00
_cell.angle_gamma   90.00
#
_symmetry.space_group_name_H-M   'P 1'
#
loop_
_entity.id
_entity.type
_entity.pdbx_description
1 polymer ?
#
loop_
_entity_poly.entity_id
_entity_poly.type
_entity_poly.pdbx_seq_one_letter_code
_entity_poly.pdbx_strand_id
1 'polypeptide(L)'
;YYGWIVTFSYRMWLSSLQLKENYSQQEKDNCFITKAAWLSVEINVHCLTALIVLISQGNLPSYALNTYLFSSHPCETTFHGARALFGTFSSITNFSVSQFLNEIEKISILNHVKSTEEADNVE
;
A
#
# COMPACT_ATOMS: atom_id res chain seq x y z
N TYR A 1 0.64 16.27 -8.33
CA TYR A 1 0.94 16.73 -9.71
C TYR A 1 1.36 15.57 -10.61
N TYR A 2 2.50 14.92 -10.36
CA TYR A 2 2.97 13.80 -11.19
C TYR A 2 1.99 12.62 -11.31
N GLY A 3 1.27 12.27 -10.24
CA GLY A 3 0.23 11.23 -10.30
C GLY A 3 -0.86 11.52 -11.34
N TRP A 4 -1.31 12.77 -11.45
CA TRP A 4 -2.31 13.17 -12.43
C TRP A 4 -1.77 13.14 -13.87
N ILE A 5 -0.49 13.50 -14.06
CA ILE A 5 0.18 13.35 -15.37
C ILE A 5 0.16 11.88 -15.79
N VAL A 6 0.51 10.98 -14.88
CA VAL A 6 0.51 9.53 -15.15
C VAL A 6 -0.90 9.06 -15.52
N THR A 7 -1.94 9.43 -14.76
CA THR A 7 -3.33 9.07 -15.10
C THR A 7 -3.76 9.60 -16.46
N PHE A 8 -3.32 10.82 -16.82
CA PHE A 8 -3.63 11.43 -18.11
C PHE A 8 -2.95 10.68 -19.26
N SER A 9 -1.66 10.33 -19.10
CA SER A 9 -0.92 9.51 -20.07
C SER A 9 -1.60 8.15 -20.30
N TYR A 10 -2.10 7.50 -19.24
CA TYR A 10 -2.86 6.26 -19.37
C TYR A 10 -4.18 6.43 -20.13
N ARG A 11 -4.91 7.52 -19.87
CA ARG A 11 -6.16 7.83 -20.59
C ARG A 11 -5.90 8.06 -22.08
N MET A 12 -4.85 8.82 -22.42
CA MET A 12 -4.44 9.03 -23.81
C MET A 12 -4.06 7.71 -24.51
N TRP A 13 -3.35 6.82 -23.80
CA TRP A 13 -3.00 5.49 -24.32
C TRP A 13 -4.24 4.62 -24.56
N LEU A 14 -5.18 4.57 -23.60
CA LEU A 14 -6.44 3.84 -23.74
C LEU A 14 -7.30 4.38 -24.90
N SER A 15 -7.44 5.70 -25.03
CA SER A 15 -8.16 6.31 -26.16
C SER A 15 -7.50 5.98 -27.50
N SER A 16 -6.17 5.94 -27.56
CA SER A 16 -5.43 5.55 -28.76
C SER A 16 -5.66 4.08 -29.14
N LEU A 17 -5.84 3.19 -28.15
CA LEU A 17 -6.19 1.80 -28.38
C LEU A 17 -7.65 1.61 -28.82
N GLN A 18 -8.58 2.41 -28.29
CA GLN A 18 -9.99 2.38 -28.65
C GLN A 18 -10.25 2.86 -30.09
N LEU A 19 -9.44 3.80 -30.58
CA LEU A 19 -9.50 4.28 -31.98
C LEU A 19 -9.05 3.22 -33.00
N LYS A 20 -8.33 2.19 -32.56
CA LYS A 20 -8.05 1.01 -33.39
C LYS A 20 -9.20 0.01 -33.21
N GLU A 21 -10.24 0.14 -34.03
CA GLU A 21 -11.48 -0.65 -33.96
C GLU A 21 -11.29 -2.19 -34.02
N ASN A 22 -10.10 -2.70 -34.35
CA ASN A 22 -9.86 -4.11 -34.66
C ASN A 22 -9.03 -4.90 -33.62
N TYR A 23 -8.90 -4.42 -32.36
CA TYR A 23 -8.25 -5.24 -31.34
C TYR A 23 -9.15 -6.40 -30.87
N SER A 24 -8.71 -7.62 -31.16
CA SER A 24 -9.23 -8.86 -30.56
C SER A 24 -9.13 -8.79 -29.03
N GLN A 25 -10.05 -9.45 -28.33
CA GLN A 25 -10.01 -9.54 -26.87
C GLN A 25 -8.67 -10.10 -26.36
N GLN A 26 -8.08 -11.05 -27.09
CA GLN A 26 -6.78 -11.65 -26.77
C GLN A 26 -5.63 -10.64 -26.89
N GLU A 27 -5.71 -9.69 -27.82
CA GLU A 27 -4.69 -8.64 -27.99
C GLU A 27 -4.82 -7.55 -26.92
N LYS A 28 -6.03 -7.30 -26.41
CA LYS A 28 -6.27 -6.44 -25.25
C LYS A 28 -5.73 -7.06 -23.96
N ASP A 29 -5.86 -8.37 -23.81
CA ASP A 29 -5.35 -9.10 -22.64
C ASP A 29 -3.81 -9.26 -22.68
N ASN A 30 -3.22 -9.21 -23.87
CA ASN A 30 -1.76 -9.19 -24.08
C ASN A 30 -1.13 -7.78 -23.96
N CYS A 31 -1.91 -6.75 -23.64
CA CYS A 31 -1.36 -5.42 -23.42
C CYS A 31 -0.45 -5.40 -22.18
N PHE A 32 0.70 -4.72 -22.30
CA PHE A 32 1.65 -4.56 -21.19
C PHE A 32 1.01 -3.94 -19.94
N ILE A 33 0.03 -3.05 -20.15
CA ILE A 33 -0.77 -2.44 -19.07
C ILE A 33 -2.16 -3.05 -19.11
N THR A 34 -2.53 -3.75 -18.04
CA THR A 34 -3.88 -4.26 -17.85
C THR A 34 -4.81 -3.18 -17.33
N LYS A 35 -6.13 -3.35 -17.55
CA LYS A 35 -7.15 -2.45 -16.97
C LYS A 35 -7.04 -2.34 -15.44
N ALA A 36 -6.70 -3.45 -14.77
CA ALA A 36 -6.51 -3.47 -13.32
C ALA A 36 -5.33 -2.59 -12.88
N ALA A 37 -4.21 -2.65 -13.61
CA ALA A 37 -3.04 -1.83 -13.33
C ALA A 37 -3.31 -0.33 -13.54
N TRP A 38 -4.06 0.03 -14.59
CA TRP A 38 -4.48 1.43 -14.78
C TRP A 38 -5.42 1.90 -13.65
N LEU A 39 -6.44 1.10 -13.32
CA LEU A 39 -7.42 1.46 -12.31
C LEU A 39 -6.78 1.63 -10.93
N SER A 40 -5.81 0.79 -10.58
CA SER A 40 -5.10 0.91 -9.29
C SER A 40 -4.30 2.21 -9.20
N VAL A 41 -3.64 2.63 -10.29
CA VAL A 41 -2.94 3.92 -10.35
C VAL A 41 -3.93 5.08 -10.17
N GLU A 42 -5.07 5.03 -10.84
CA GLU A 42 -6.09 6.09 -10.74
C GLU A 42 -6.66 6.18 -9.32
N ILE A 43 -7.03 5.05 -8.71
CA ILE A 43 -7.49 4.98 -7.32
C ILE A 43 -6.43 5.58 -6.38
N ASN A 44 -5.16 5.19 -6.52
CA ASN A 44 -4.09 5.69 -5.65
C ASN A 44 -3.94 7.22 -5.73
N VAL A 45 -4.05 7.81 -6.94
CA VAL A 45 -3.97 9.27 -7.14
C VAL A 45 -5.19 9.97 -6.53
N HIS A 46 -6.38 9.41 -6.69
CA HIS A 46 -7.60 9.95 -6.06
C HIS A 46 -7.53 9.89 -4.54
N CYS A 47 -7.13 8.76 -3.96
CA CYS A 47 -6.98 8.58 -2.52
C CYS A 47 -5.95 9.56 -1.94
N LEU A 48 -4.80 9.73 -2.60
CA LEU A 48 -3.80 10.69 -2.16
C LEU A 48 -4.32 12.13 -2.22
N THR A 49 -5.06 12.47 -3.28
CA THR A 49 -5.67 13.80 -3.42
C THR A 49 -6.71 14.04 -2.31
N ALA A 50 -7.54 13.05 -2.02
CA ALA A 50 -8.52 13.13 -0.93
C ALA A 50 -7.85 13.30 0.44
N LEU A 51 -6.77 12.57 0.71
CA LEU A 51 -5.98 12.72 1.93
C LEU A 51 -5.42 14.14 2.09
N ILE A 52 -4.84 14.71 1.02
CA ILE A 52 -4.32 16.08 1.04
C ILE A 52 -5.44 17.09 1.35
N VAL A 53 -6.62 16.92 0.73
CA VAL A 53 -7.77 17.78 0.98
C VAL A 53 -8.24 17.69 2.43
N LEU A 54 -8.36 16.47 2.97
CA LEU A 54 -8.79 16.26 4.36
C LEU A 54 -7.82 16.87 5.38
N ILE A 55 -6.51 16.78 5.12
CA ILE A 55 -5.50 17.42 5.96
C ILE A 55 -5.58 18.94 5.82
N SER A 56 -5.75 19.47 4.61
CA SER A 56 -5.91 20.90 4.38
C SER A 56 -7.16 21.49 5.04
N GLN A 57 -8.20 20.68 5.22
CA GLN A 57 -9.42 21.05 5.93
C GLN A 57 -9.31 20.92 7.46
N GLY A 58 -8.20 20.39 7.97
CA GLY A 58 -8.00 20.15 9.40
C GLY A 58 -8.72 18.91 9.94
N ASN A 59 -9.28 18.06 9.06
CA ASN A 59 -9.97 16.83 9.45
C ASN A 59 -9.01 15.69 9.79
N LEU A 60 -7.76 15.77 9.31
CA LEU A 60 -6.70 14.81 9.58
C LEU A 60 -5.43 15.53 10.03
N PRO A 61 -4.64 14.91 10.93
CA PRO A 61 -3.37 15.47 11.36
C PRO A 61 -2.33 15.39 10.25
N SER A 62 -1.35 16.30 10.25
CA SER A 62 -0.36 16.42 9.18
C SER A 62 0.50 15.16 8.98
N TYR A 63 0.72 14.37 10.04
CA TYR A 63 1.46 13.11 9.96
C TYR A 63 0.73 12.03 9.15
N ALA A 64 -0.58 12.17 8.92
CA ALA A 64 -1.35 11.26 8.07
C ALA A 64 -0.92 11.31 6.59
N LEU A 65 -0.16 12.34 6.18
CA LEU A 65 0.43 12.42 4.85
C LEU A 65 1.73 11.60 4.72
N ASN A 66 2.08 10.77 5.70
CA ASN A 66 3.25 9.91 5.58
C ASN A 66 3.01 8.82 4.53
N THR A 67 3.33 9.14 3.27
CA THR A 67 3.08 8.26 2.13
C THR A 67 3.90 6.98 2.14
N TYR A 68 4.97 6.92 2.93
CA TYR A 68 5.76 5.70 3.13
C TYR A 68 4.90 4.57 3.72
N LEU A 69 3.96 4.92 4.61
CA LEU A 69 3.07 3.98 5.26
C LEU A 69 2.02 3.37 4.31
N PHE A 70 1.78 3.99 3.15
CA PHE A 70 0.81 3.50 2.16
C PHE A 70 1.43 2.55 1.12
N SER A 71 2.71 2.20 1.27
CA SER A 71 3.34 1.18 0.44
C SER A 71 3.02 -0.24 0.94
N SER A 72 3.28 -1.27 0.14
CA SER A 72 3.15 -2.67 0.60
C SER A 72 4.22 -3.05 1.63
N HIS A 73 5.33 -2.32 1.65
CA HIS A 73 6.51 -2.66 2.44
C HIS A 73 6.28 -2.67 3.96
N PRO A 74 5.60 -1.68 4.57
CA PRO A 74 5.15 -1.76 5.97
C PRO A 74 4.28 -2.98 6.27
N CYS A 75 3.34 -3.32 5.37
CA CYS A 75 2.46 -4.48 5.53
C CYS A 75 3.26 -5.79 5.50
N GLU A 76 4.17 -5.94 4.54
CA GLU A 76 5.07 -7.09 4.43
C GLU A 76 5.97 -7.21 5.66
N THR A 77 6.51 -6.09 6.15
CA THR A 77 7.35 -6.05 7.35
C THR A 77 6.58 -6.50 8.59
N THR A 78 5.36 -6.01 8.78
CA THR A 78 4.49 -6.44 9.90
C THR A 78 4.12 -7.92 9.78
N PHE A 79 3.79 -8.39 8.57
CA PHE A 79 3.47 -9.80 8.33
C PHE A 79 4.67 -10.70 8.61
N HIS A 80 5.86 -10.28 8.18
CA HIS A 80 7.10 -11.01 8.43
C HIS A 80 7.46 -11.02 9.93
N GLY A 81 7.27 -9.90 10.62
CA GLY A 81 7.44 -9.78 12.07
C GLY A 81 6.49 -10.70 12.83
N ALA A 82 5.20 -10.71 12.46
CA ALA A 82 4.22 -11.62 13.04
C ALA A 82 4.62 -13.08 12.83
N ARG A 83 5.11 -13.42 11.63
CA ARG A 83 5.58 -14.78 11.32
C ARG A 83 6.81 -15.18 12.15
N ALA A 84 7.71 -14.24 12.43
CA ALA A 84 8.91 -14.49 13.23
C ALA A 84 8.61 -14.73 14.73
N LEU A 85 7.44 -14.34 15.21
CA LEU A 85 7.00 -14.60 16.58
C LEU A 85 6.44 -16.01 16.80
N PHE A 86 6.17 -16.76 15.72
CA PHE A 86 5.83 -18.17 15.84
C PHE A 86 7.09 -18.98 16.16
N GLY A 87 6.96 -19.93 17.10
CA GLY A 87 8.08 -20.68 17.66
C GLY A 87 8.90 -21.44 16.60
N THR A 88 10.18 -21.65 16.89
CA THR A 88 11.22 -22.25 16.02
C THR A 88 10.90 -23.64 15.46
N PHE A 89 9.86 -24.32 15.97
CA PHE A 89 9.41 -25.64 15.50
C PHE A 89 8.08 -25.59 14.72
N SER A 90 7.52 -24.40 14.54
CA SER A 90 6.32 -24.19 13.73
C SER A 90 6.73 -23.89 12.30
N SER A 91 6.42 -24.81 11.37
CA SER A 91 6.55 -24.58 9.93
C SER A 91 5.34 -23.88 9.33
N ILE A 92 4.42 -23.38 10.17
CA ILE A 92 3.16 -22.77 9.75
C ILE A 92 3.46 -21.43 9.08
N THR A 93 3.41 -21.42 7.75
CA THR A 93 3.60 -20.21 6.93
C THR A 93 2.34 -19.33 6.89
N ASN A 94 1.18 -19.90 7.21
CA ASN A 94 -0.14 -19.27 7.12
C ASN A 94 -0.81 -19.23 8.48
N PHE A 95 -1.25 -18.05 8.91
CA PHE A 95 -2.00 -17.86 10.14
C PHE A 95 -3.42 -17.40 9.84
N SER A 96 -4.37 -17.80 10.68
CA SER A 96 -5.72 -17.24 10.67
C SER A 96 -5.68 -15.77 11.12
N VAL A 97 -6.74 -15.02 10.81
CA VAL A 97 -6.87 -13.61 11.24
C VAL A 97 -6.76 -13.48 12.77
N SER A 98 -7.35 -14.39 13.53
CA SER A 98 -7.24 -14.38 15.00
C SER A 98 -5.80 -14.59 15.47
N GLN A 99 -5.06 -15.50 14.85
CA GLN A 99 -3.65 -15.72 15.17
C GLN A 99 -2.81 -14.48 14.82
N PHE A 100 -3.07 -13.84 13.68
CA PHE A 100 -2.40 -12.59 13.31
C PHE A 100 -2.63 -11.48 14.33
N LEU A 101 -3.89 -11.29 14.75
CA LEU A 101 -4.26 -10.24 15.71
C LEU A 101 -3.58 -10.44 17.07
N ASN A 102 -3.49 -11.68 17.53
CA ASN A 102 -2.76 -12.01 18.77
C ASN A 102 -1.26 -11.68 18.66
N GLU A 103 -0.64 -11.89 17.50
CA GLU A 103 0.76 -11.54 17.29
C GLU A 103 0.97 -10.02 17.10
N ILE A 104 0.01 -9.31 16.52
CA ILE A 104 0.06 -7.84 16.41
C ILE A 104 0.15 -7.18 17.79
N GLU A 105 -0.58 -7.69 18.78
CA GLU A 105 -0.52 -7.15 20.14
C GLU A 105 0.91 -7.24 20.71
N LYS A 106 1.59 -8.38 20.50
CA LYS A 106 2.98 -8.56 20.90
C LYS A 106 3.93 -7.64 20.13
N ILE A 107 3.72 -7.48 18.82
CA ILE A 107 4.49 -6.53 18.00
C ILE A 107 4.32 -5.11 18.51
N SER A 108 3.10 -4.72 18.90
CA SER A 108 2.82 -3.39 19.46
C SER A 108 3.61 -3.15 20.75
N ILE A 109 3.64 -4.13 21.64
CA ILE A 109 4.42 -4.07 22.89
C ILE A 109 5.92 -3.96 22.57
N LEU A 110 6.44 -4.78 21.65
CA LEU A 110 7.84 -4.74 21.24
C LEU A 110 8.23 -3.37 20.64
N ASN A 111 7.37 -2.79 19.82
CA ASN A 111 7.60 -1.47 19.24
C ASN A 111 7.58 -0.37 20.30
N HIS A 112 6.69 -0.48 21.30
CA HIS A 112 6.66 0.44 22.43
C HIS A 112 7.97 0.39 23.22
N VAL A 113 8.44 -0.82 23.58
CA VAL A 113 9.72 -1.00 24.29
C VAL A 113 10.88 -0.40 23.50
N LYS A 114 11.00 -0.72 22.21
CA LYS A 114 12.04 -0.15 21.33
C LYS A 114 12.02 1.38 21.30
N SER A 115 10.84 1.97 21.17
CA SER A 115 10.72 3.44 21.18
C SER A 115 11.12 4.08 22.50
N THR A 116 10.99 3.34 23.62
CA THR A 116 11.40 3.81 24.94
C THR A 116 12.92 3.72 25.07
N GLU A 117 13.52 2.58 24.68
CA GLU A 117 14.97 2.37 24.69
C GLU A 117 15.70 3.36 23.76
N GLU A 118 15.13 3.69 22.60
CA GLU A 118 15.69 4.69 21.68
C GLU A 118 15.66 6.11 22.27
N ALA A 119 14.68 6.43 23.13
CA ALA A 119 14.62 7.71 23.82
C ALA A 119 15.66 7.79 24.95
N ASP A 120 15.87 6.69 25.69
CA ASP A 120 16.83 6.63 26.81
C ASP A 120 18.30 6.63 26.34
N ASN A 121 18.59 6.15 25.12
CA ASN A 121 19.96 6.12 24.56
C ASN A 121 20.40 7.47 23.94
N VAL A 122 19.56 8.50 23.98
CA VAL A 122 19.85 9.83 23.43
C VAL A 122 20.22 10.85 24.53
N GLU A 123 20.14 10.47 25.81
CA GLU A 123 20.77 11.17 26.96
C GLU A 123 22.21 10.70 27.20
#